data_AF-A0A0H1BX70-F1
#
_entry.id   AF-A0A0H1BX70-F1
#
_cell.length_a   1.000
_cell.length_b   1.000
_cell.length_c   1.000
_cell.angle_alpha   90.00
_cell.angle_beta   90.00
_cell.angle_gamma   90.00
#
_symmetry.space_group_name_H-M   'P 1'
#
loop_
_entity.id
_entity.type
_entity.pdbx_description
1 polymer ?
#
loop_
_entity_poly.entity_id
_entity_poly.type
_entity_poly.pdbx_seq_one_letter_code
_entity_poly.pdbx_strand_id
1 'polypeptide(L)'
;MDGAVVDERCQLTGCIIGRRSKIGRESVLKECEVQDGNVVPEETEASGEKFMVFEGLDEDMDDMDMDGDDDDEEAVGGDGH
;
A
#
# COMPACT_ATOMS: atom_id res chain seq x y z
N MET A 1 8.45 9.11 -16.77
CA MET A 1 8.87 7.85 -17.43
C MET A 1 10.39 7.62 -17.42
N ASP A 2 11.19 8.30 -16.57
CA ASP A 2 12.62 7.96 -16.49
C ASP A 2 12.81 6.57 -15.87
N GLY A 3 13.49 5.67 -16.59
CA GLY A 3 13.80 4.32 -16.11
C GLY A 3 12.61 3.36 -16.06
N ALA A 4 11.48 3.68 -16.70
CA ALA A 4 10.38 2.73 -16.84
C ALA A 4 10.76 1.60 -17.80
N VAL A 5 10.50 0.35 -17.41
CA VAL A 5 10.78 -0.85 -18.21
C VAL A 5 9.45 -1.48 -18.60
N VAL A 6 9.22 -1.65 -19.90
CA VAL A 6 8.07 -2.38 -20.43
C VAL A 6 8.59 -3.62 -21.13
N ASP A 7 8.14 -4.79 -20.70
CA ASP A 7 8.55 -6.06 -21.27
C ASP A 7 7.83 -6.35 -22.60
N GLU A 8 8.06 -7.54 -23.18
CA GLU A 8 7.54 -7.89 -24.50
C GLU A 8 6.00 -8.07 -24.52
N ARG A 9 5.39 -7.79 -25.68
CA ARG A 9 3.97 -8.05 -25.98
C ARG A 9 2.96 -7.35 -25.06
N CYS A 10 3.37 -6.29 -24.37
CA CYS A 10 2.45 -5.50 -23.55
C CYS A 10 1.52 -4.63 -24.41
N GLN A 11 0.27 -4.51 -23.98
CA GLN A 11 -0.73 -3.63 -24.58
C GLN A 11 -1.13 -2.56 -23.56
N LEU A 12 -0.67 -1.32 -23.79
CA LEU A 12 -0.92 -0.18 -22.91
C LEU A 12 -1.80 0.83 -23.65
N THR A 13 -3.02 1.05 -23.19
CA THR A 13 -3.92 2.06 -23.78
C THR A 13 -4.26 3.12 -22.73
N GLY A 14 -3.92 4.38 -22.98
CA GLY A 14 -4.27 5.48 -22.08
C GLY A 14 -3.70 5.36 -20.66
N CYS A 15 -2.59 4.64 -20.47
CA CYS A 15 -2.00 4.39 -19.15
C CYS A 15 -0.99 5.48 -18.77
N ILE A 16 -0.93 5.81 -17.47
CA ILE A 16 0.08 6.72 -16.90
C ILE A 16 1.14 5.88 -16.19
N ILE A 17 2.39 6.01 -16.63
CA ILE A 17 3.49 5.18 -16.15
C ILE A 17 4.52 6.04 -15.41
N GLY A 18 4.68 5.78 -14.11
CA GLY A 18 5.63 6.41 -13.21
C GLY A 18 7.09 6.15 -13.57
N ARG A 19 8.01 6.87 -12.94
CA ARG A 19 9.46 6.69 -13.07
C ARG A 19 9.90 5.37 -12.42
N ARG A 20 10.91 4.70 -12.98
CA ARG A 20 11.46 3.43 -12.46
C ARG A 20 10.41 2.32 -12.26
N SER A 21 9.29 2.40 -12.96
CA SER A 21 8.25 1.38 -12.92
C SER A 21 8.61 0.22 -13.86
N LYS A 22 8.10 -0.98 -13.57
CA LYS A 22 8.33 -2.16 -14.43
C LYS A 22 7.00 -2.81 -14.79
N ILE A 23 6.74 -2.98 -16.08
CA ILE A 23 5.56 -3.67 -16.60
C ILE A 23 5.97 -5.04 -17.10
N GLY A 24 5.38 -6.09 -16.53
CA GLY A 24 5.62 -7.48 -16.92
C GLY A 24 5.17 -7.80 -18.34
N ARG A 25 5.66 -8.92 -18.86
CA ARG A 25 5.40 -9.44 -20.20
C ARG A 25 3.94 -9.82 -20.40
N GLU A 26 3.44 -9.67 -21.62
CA GLU A 26 2.06 -10.05 -22.00
C GLU A 26 0.97 -9.36 -21.15
N SER A 27 1.28 -8.22 -20.51
CA SER A 27 0.31 -7.44 -19.74
C SER A 27 -0.61 -6.60 -20.64
N VAL A 28 -1.89 -6.51 -20.26
CA VAL A 28 -2.90 -5.68 -20.92
C VAL A 28 -3.44 -4.66 -19.92
N LEU A 29 -3.00 -3.41 -20.06
CA LEU A 29 -3.43 -2.31 -19.20
C LEU A 29 -4.23 -1.27 -19.99
N LYS A 30 -5.39 -0.88 -19.48
CA LYS A 30 -6.26 0.14 -20.09
C LYS A 30 -6.62 1.19 -19.06
N GLU A 31 -6.30 2.45 -19.33
CA GLU A 31 -6.62 3.58 -18.45
C GLU A 31 -6.09 3.39 -17.02
N CYS A 32 -4.99 2.65 -16.87
CA CYS A 32 -4.38 2.38 -15.56
C CYS A 32 -3.31 3.42 -15.21
N GLU A 33 -3.12 3.64 -13.91
CA GLU A 33 -2.07 4.51 -13.38
C GLU A 33 -1.08 3.67 -12.57
N VAL A 34 0.21 3.70 -12.94
CA VAL A 34 1.29 3.01 -12.24
C VAL A 34 2.18 4.05 -11.59
N GLN A 35 2.33 3.98 -10.26
CA GLN A 35 3.19 4.90 -9.52
C GLN A 35 4.69 4.67 -9.75
N ASP A 36 5.49 5.65 -9.31
CA ASP A 36 6.94 5.60 -9.37
C ASP A 36 7.47 4.40 -8.55
N GLY A 37 8.37 3.62 -9.13
CA GLY A 37 8.97 2.44 -8.47
C GLY A 37 8.07 1.21 -8.38
N ASN A 38 6.83 1.27 -8.88
CA ASN A 38 5.93 0.12 -8.81
C ASN A 38 6.23 -0.94 -9.90
N VAL A 39 5.96 -2.20 -9.58
CA VAL A 39 6.14 -3.34 -10.50
C VAL A 39 4.81 -4.02 -10.77
N VAL A 40 4.43 -4.12 -12.04
CA VAL A 40 3.27 -4.88 -12.52
C VAL A 40 3.73 -6.29 -12.90
N PRO A 41 3.09 -7.35 -12.37
CA PRO A 41 3.42 -8.74 -12.72
C PRO A 41 3.24 -9.07 -14.21
N GLU A 42 3.88 -10.14 -14.67
CA GLU A 42 3.64 -10.69 -16.01
C GLU A 42 2.18 -11.18 -16.15
N GLU A 43 1.67 -11.20 -17.38
CA GLU A 43 0.30 -11.64 -17.72
C GLU A 43 -0.81 -10.89 -16.96
N THR A 44 -0.51 -9.69 -16.43
CA THR A 44 -1.50 -8.86 -15.75
C THR A 44 -2.47 -8.22 -16.73
N GLU A 45 -3.78 -8.45 -16.52
CA GLU A 45 -4.86 -7.75 -17.21
C GLU A 45 -5.59 -6.82 -16.22
N ALA A 46 -5.54 -5.50 -16.47
CA ALA A 46 -6.19 -4.53 -15.60
C ALA A 46 -6.78 -3.36 -16.41
N SER A 47 -7.86 -2.78 -15.88
CA SER A 47 -8.55 -1.65 -16.50
C SER A 47 -8.99 -0.65 -15.43
N GLY A 48 -8.55 0.61 -15.53
CA GLY A 48 -8.90 1.67 -14.57
C GLY A 48 -8.28 1.48 -13.18
N GLU A 49 -7.26 0.63 -13.05
CA GLU A 49 -6.61 0.36 -11.77
C GLU A 49 -5.48 1.34 -11.48
N LYS A 50 -5.32 1.67 -10.19
CA LYS A 50 -4.22 2.49 -9.68
C LYS A 50 -3.25 1.59 -8.92
N PHE A 51 -2.13 1.29 -9.53
CA PHE A 51 -1.04 0.56 -8.92
C PHE A 51 -0.19 1.52 -8.08
N MET A 52 -0.52 1.58 -6.80
CA MET A 52 0.13 2.45 -5.83
C MET A 52 1.09 1.65 -4.97
N VAL A 53 2.29 2.19 -4.71
CA VAL A 53 3.16 1.64 -3.68
C VAL A 53 2.68 2.24 -2.36
N PHE A 54 2.28 1.40 -1.42
CA PHE A 54 1.84 1.89 -0.11
C PHE A 54 3.08 2.29 0.70
N GLU A 55 3.49 3.56 0.61
CA GLU A 55 4.57 4.13 1.42
C GLU A 55 4.11 4.55 2.84
N GLY A 56 2.92 4.13 3.30
CA GLY A 56 2.24 4.76 4.45
C GLY A 56 1.73 3.85 5.57
N LEU A 57 2.22 2.61 5.73
CA LEU A 57 1.87 1.77 6.91
C LEU A 57 3.09 1.26 7.68
N ASP A 58 4.28 1.79 7.42
CA ASP A 58 5.50 1.41 8.14
C ASP A 58 6.14 2.57 8.92
N GLU A 59 5.42 3.70 9.10
CA GLU A 59 5.88 4.81 9.96
C GLU A 59 5.00 5.07 11.20
N ASP A 60 3.85 4.39 11.36
CA ASP A 60 2.94 4.57 12.50
C ASP A 60 2.61 3.25 13.24
N MET A 61 3.60 2.40 13.52
CA MET A 61 3.43 1.26 14.44
C MET A 61 4.40 1.26 15.65
N ASP A 62 5.03 2.42 15.93
CA ASP A 62 5.86 2.66 17.12
C ASP A 62 5.19 3.61 18.14
N ASP A 63 3.85 3.69 18.17
CA ASP A 63 3.11 4.45 19.21
C ASP A 63 1.84 3.71 19.69
N MET A 64 1.92 2.38 19.82
CA MET A 64 1.04 1.64 20.73
C MET A 64 1.64 1.73 22.15
N ASP A 65 1.61 2.93 22.73
CA ASP A 65 1.82 3.08 24.16
C ASP A 65 0.63 2.42 24.86
N MET A 66 0.96 1.37 25.59
CA MET A 66 0.07 0.47 26.27
C MET A 66 -0.37 1.13 27.58
N ASP A 67 -1.35 2.04 27.51
CA ASP A 67 -2.01 2.54 28.73
C ASP A 67 -3.23 1.65 29.01
N GLY A 68 -2.93 0.43 29.47
CA GLY A 68 -3.86 -0.43 30.17
C GLY A 68 -4.06 0.09 31.59
N ASP A 69 -4.96 1.04 31.77
CA ASP A 69 -5.55 1.35 33.07
C ASP A 69 -6.82 0.49 33.24
N ASP A 70 -6.60 -0.80 33.50
CA ASP A 70 -7.58 -1.71 34.09
C ASP A 70 -7.22 -1.76 35.59
N ASP A 71 -7.71 -0.78 36.36
CA ASP A 71 -7.66 -0.82 37.83
C ASP A 71 -9.11 -0.94 38.36
N ASP A 72 -9.66 -2.14 38.17
CA ASP A 72 -10.75 -2.68 38.99
C ASP A 72 -10.11 -3.29 40.25
N GLU A 73 -9.95 -2.50 41.31
CA GLU A 73 -9.64 -2.98 42.67
C GLU A 73 -10.76 -2.53 43.63
N GLU A 74 -11.85 -3.30 43.62
CA GLU A 74 -12.83 -3.39 44.71
C GLU A 74 -12.19 -4.03 45.95
N ALA A 75 -11.95 -3.27 47.04
CA ALA A 75 -11.78 -3.84 48.38
C ALA A 75 -11.72 -2.84 49.59
N VAL A 76 -12.76 -2.91 50.42
CA VAL A 76 -12.83 -2.83 51.92
C VAL A 76 -12.47 -1.56 52.72
N GLY A 77 -13.50 -0.94 53.33
CA GLY A 77 -13.70 -0.93 54.80
C GLY A 77 -13.32 0.32 55.66
N GLY A 78 -14.31 0.89 56.37
CA GLY A 78 -14.17 1.27 57.81
C GLY A 78 -14.00 2.75 58.23
N ASP A 79 -14.92 3.18 59.11
CA ASP A 79 -14.79 4.14 60.24
C ASP A 79 -14.75 5.69 60.05
N GLY A 80 -15.85 6.34 60.51
CA GLY A 80 -15.82 7.20 61.71
C GLY A 80 -15.54 8.71 61.63
N HIS A 81 -16.60 9.54 61.58
CA HIS A 81 -16.87 10.62 62.55
C HIS A 81 -18.30 11.18 62.42
#